data_AF-A0A3C1ZGE9-F1
#
_entry.id   AF-A0A3C1ZGE9-F1
#
_cell.length_a   1.000
_cell.length_b   1.000
_cell.length_c   1.000
_cell.angle_alpha   90.00
_cell.angle_beta   90.00
_cell.angle_gamma   90.00
#
_symmetry.space_group_name_H-M   'P 1'
#
loop_
_entity.id
_entity.type
_entity.pdbx_description
1 polymer ?
#
loop_
_entity_poly.entity_id
_entity_poly.type
_entity_poly.pdbx_seq_one_letter_code
_entity_poly.pdbx_strand_id
1 'polypeptide(L)'
;MNPTVEPNGRKWPYWCALTVAALVFFFFNVFTTLKGDDICYIFVEGNTSVRVSDLSTLWQSVTYHYVDTNGRLADVIAKVFLGLTGKAVFNVVNTMVFVLFLHLLCKLSLAGRRWPAVAMGCLYALLIFPYPGETMLWLCGSCNYLWSATFTLAFLLMLKWLHRHPRGGAWHVVAAVVGFAGGAMNESVSLAAAVGLFLYYLLNPRQFRGPVVTACLCYVLGIGMIVVSLVLNGRVQNGEVVLDVSWQQLLSRRVINTFLKTGHFITPFLAILVIAYTWWRRGWRAVTDDVMNCVFVGAFVTVVGMSLIKPRAYTAYSVFSYVVVAAWLWQWLKLKPRWQRWTGVVCALACVVPAVQAGRAIVDYKRFNDRVERAIAASSSQAVIAAAEWKGTNRWVSPSFYDSYLYSSYTDAYCHYYGKDNVQFVRPSVLKRYTSGDFMAGSVPLHFVSDRPDLAAGIVGWENEEYTAVKVAPGHVKRDFDLITIDLASQADRLTAEEAEKRRQWGVLKNTQQWYFYWLRQADSCLLMLPHLPDDVLAVTVPLVEADSTVRVRFERTAPDSLQLPPSW
;
A
#
# COMPACT_ATOMS: atom_id res chain seq x y z
N MET A 1 -26.60 2.56 -42.33
CA MET A 1 -25.43 1.73 -41.99
C MET A 1 -25.94 0.43 -41.40
N ASN A 2 -25.83 -0.67 -42.16
CA ASN A 2 -26.20 -2.01 -41.70
C ASN A 2 -25.38 -2.40 -40.46
N PRO A 3 -25.99 -3.01 -39.43
CA PRO A 3 -25.23 -3.69 -38.40
C PRO A 3 -24.55 -4.87 -39.09
N THR A 4 -23.24 -4.74 -39.34
CA THR A 4 -22.43 -5.87 -39.76
C THR A 4 -22.49 -6.90 -38.65
N VAL A 5 -23.27 -7.95 -38.90
CA VAL A 5 -23.27 -9.19 -38.13
C VAL A 5 -21.80 -9.58 -37.92
N GLU A 6 -21.32 -9.50 -36.67
CA GLU A 6 -20.01 -10.02 -36.33
C GLU A 6 -19.96 -11.46 -36.83
N PRO A 7 -18.95 -11.88 -37.63
CA PRO A 7 -18.81 -13.29 -37.95
C PRO A 7 -18.74 -14.01 -36.61
N ASN A 8 -19.49 -15.10 -36.46
CA ASN A 8 -19.45 -16.04 -35.33
C ASN A 8 -18.03 -16.63 -35.17
N GLY A 9 -17.08 -15.80 -34.77
CA GLY A 9 -15.72 -16.18 -34.49
C GLY A 9 -15.74 -17.11 -33.30
N ARG A 10 -15.06 -18.25 -33.42
CA ARG A 10 -14.87 -19.20 -32.32
C ARG A 10 -14.38 -18.43 -31.09
N LYS A 11 -15.19 -18.41 -30.02
CA LYS A 11 -14.86 -17.71 -28.77
C LYS A 11 -13.97 -18.55 -27.84
N TRP A 12 -13.81 -19.85 -28.14
CA TRP A 12 -13.00 -20.75 -27.31
C TRP A 12 -11.53 -20.32 -27.16
N PRO A 13 -10.81 -19.77 -28.16
CA PRO A 13 -9.41 -19.37 -27.97
C PRO A 13 -9.27 -18.23 -26.95
N TYR A 14 -10.27 -17.35 -26.88
CA TYR A 14 -10.32 -16.28 -25.89
C TYR A 14 -10.44 -16.83 -24.48
N TRP A 15 -11.36 -17.78 -24.28
CA TRP A 15 -11.56 -18.44 -22.98
C TRP A 15 -10.38 -19.33 -22.60
N CYS A 16 -9.75 -20.02 -23.55
CA CYS A 16 -8.51 -20.76 -23.31
C CYS A 16 -7.38 -19.83 -22.89
N ALA A 17 -7.18 -18.69 -23.57
CA ALA A 17 -6.17 -17.71 -23.17
C ALA A 17 -6.40 -17.16 -21.77
N LEU A 18 -7.66 -16.84 -21.41
CA LEU A 18 -8.01 -16.44 -20.04
C LEU A 18 -7.77 -17.55 -19.03
N THR A 19 -8.06 -18.80 -19.39
CA THR A 19 -7.85 -19.96 -18.51
C THR A 19 -6.36 -20.18 -18.25
N VAL A 20 -5.51 -20.09 -19.27
CA VAL A 20 -4.06 -20.16 -19.10
C VAL A 20 -3.56 -19.03 -18.20
N ALA A 21 -4.02 -17.80 -18.44
CA ALA A 21 -3.68 -16.66 -17.59
C ALA A 21 -4.13 -16.88 -16.13
N ALA A 22 -5.32 -17.45 -15.92
CA ALA A 22 -5.85 -17.78 -14.61
C ALA A 22 -4.99 -18.82 -13.89
N LEU A 23 -4.56 -19.89 -14.56
CA LEU A 23 -3.72 -20.94 -13.97
C LEU A 23 -2.35 -20.39 -13.54
N VAL A 24 -1.71 -19.58 -14.40
CA VAL A 24 -0.42 -18.94 -14.09
C VAL A 24 -0.57 -17.98 -12.90
N PHE A 25 -1.61 -17.15 -12.91
CA PHE A 25 -1.86 -16.21 -11.82
C PHE A 25 -2.21 -16.93 -10.51
N PHE A 26 -3.01 -17.98 -10.57
CA PHE A 26 -3.35 -18.80 -9.40
C PHE A 26 -2.09 -19.40 -8.77
N PHE A 27 -1.18 -19.93 -9.59
CA PHE A 27 0.12 -20.40 -9.12
C PHE A 27 0.90 -19.28 -8.40
N PHE A 28 1.02 -18.09 -8.99
CA PHE A 28 1.69 -16.96 -8.33
C PHE A 28 1.03 -16.59 -6.99
N ASN A 29 -0.30 -16.57 -6.96
CA ASN A 29 -1.06 -16.13 -5.82
C ASN A 29 -1.00 -17.14 -4.64
N VAL A 30 -0.98 -18.44 -4.94
CA VAL A 30 -0.81 -19.52 -3.95
C VAL A 30 0.57 -19.48 -3.30
N PHE A 31 1.62 -19.19 -4.06
CA PHE A 31 2.98 -19.12 -3.54
C PHE A 31 3.32 -17.77 -2.88
N THR A 32 2.44 -16.78 -2.99
CA THR A 32 2.62 -15.50 -2.30
C THR A 32 2.23 -15.65 -0.83
N THR A 33 3.16 -15.32 0.07
CA THR A 33 3.01 -15.46 1.52
C THR A 33 2.22 -14.30 2.13
N LEU A 34 1.74 -14.51 3.37
CA LEU A 34 1.13 -13.45 4.16
C LEU A 34 2.20 -12.45 4.62
N LYS A 35 1.83 -11.18 4.69
CA LYS A 35 2.67 -10.11 5.22
C LYS A 35 2.28 -9.73 6.64
N GLY A 36 3.12 -8.91 7.30
CA GLY A 36 2.83 -8.35 8.63
C GLY A 36 1.45 -7.69 8.71
N ASP A 37 1.10 -6.84 7.74
CA ASP A 37 -0.23 -6.24 7.63
C ASP A 37 -1.36 -7.29 7.57
N ASP A 38 -1.15 -8.38 6.81
CA ASP A 38 -2.15 -9.46 6.71
C ASP A 38 -2.32 -10.15 8.07
N ILE A 39 -1.23 -10.36 8.81
CA ILE A 39 -1.27 -11.00 10.13
C ILE A 39 -1.99 -10.11 11.14
N CYS A 40 -1.78 -8.80 11.11
CA CYS A 40 -2.53 -7.86 11.95
C CYS A 40 -4.04 -7.95 11.70
N TYR A 41 -4.47 -8.04 10.44
CA TYR A 41 -5.88 -8.09 10.08
C TYR A 41 -6.58 -9.42 10.42
N ILE A 42 -5.84 -10.44 10.89
CA ILE A 42 -6.42 -11.66 11.46
C ILE A 42 -7.00 -11.38 12.86
N PHE A 43 -6.49 -10.36 13.55
CA PHE A 43 -6.92 -9.98 14.89
C PHE A 43 -7.79 -8.73 14.88
N VAL A 44 -8.52 -8.52 15.97
CA VAL A 44 -9.34 -7.32 16.14
C VAL A 44 -8.41 -6.12 16.30
N GLU A 45 -8.62 -5.11 15.46
CA GLU A 45 -7.84 -3.87 15.52
C GLU A 45 -8.02 -3.17 16.88
N GLY A 46 -6.89 -2.78 17.50
CA GLY A 46 -6.86 -2.29 18.88
C GLY A 46 -6.80 -3.39 19.95
N ASN A 47 -6.93 -4.68 19.59
CA ASN A 47 -6.77 -5.80 20.52
C ASN A 47 -6.29 -7.08 19.79
N THR A 48 -4.97 -7.25 19.68
CA THR A 48 -4.34 -8.41 19.02
C THR A 48 -4.52 -9.74 19.75
N SER A 49 -5.02 -9.75 20.98
CA SER A 49 -5.33 -10.99 21.69
C SER A 49 -6.62 -11.67 21.19
N VAL A 50 -7.50 -10.92 20.51
CA VAL A 50 -8.78 -11.42 20.01
C VAL A 50 -8.69 -11.65 18.51
N ARG A 51 -8.91 -12.89 18.06
CA ARG A 51 -8.99 -13.22 16.63
C ARG A 51 -10.35 -12.84 16.06
N VAL A 52 -10.36 -12.30 14.84
CA VAL A 52 -11.58 -12.16 14.06
C VAL A 52 -12.05 -13.55 13.66
N SER A 53 -13.20 -13.96 14.17
CA SER A 53 -13.75 -15.32 13.97
C SER A 53 -15.23 -15.32 13.58
N ASP A 54 -15.92 -14.19 13.74
CA ASP A 54 -17.32 -14.03 13.41
C ASP A 54 -17.61 -12.60 12.90
N LEU A 55 -18.88 -12.33 12.57
CA LEU A 55 -19.30 -11.02 12.08
C LEU A 55 -19.22 -9.92 13.14
N SER A 56 -19.33 -10.25 14.43
CA SER A 56 -19.29 -9.28 15.53
C SER A 56 -17.88 -8.74 15.72
N THR A 57 -16.91 -9.65 15.86
CA THR A 57 -15.47 -9.36 15.96
C THR A 57 -14.95 -8.67 14.69
N LEU A 58 -15.44 -9.07 13.51
CA LEU A 58 -15.15 -8.36 12.26
C LEU A 58 -15.67 -6.92 12.29
N TRP A 59 -16.93 -6.70 12.67
CA TRP A 59 -17.54 -5.37 12.71
C TRP A 59 -16.84 -4.46 13.71
N GLN A 60 -16.46 -4.99 14.87
CA GLN A 60 -15.64 -4.28 15.85
C GLN A 60 -14.31 -3.84 15.21
N SER A 61 -13.57 -4.76 14.61
CA SER A 61 -12.29 -4.44 13.98
C SER A 61 -12.41 -3.44 12.83
N VAL A 62 -13.45 -3.54 12.00
CA VAL A 62 -13.69 -2.60 10.90
C VAL A 62 -14.03 -1.20 11.43
N THR A 63 -14.78 -1.11 12.52
CA THR A 63 -15.12 0.17 13.15
C THR A 63 -13.89 0.87 13.71
N TYR A 64 -13.03 0.12 14.41
CA TYR A 64 -11.73 0.63 14.86
C TYR A 64 -10.87 1.10 13.69
N HIS A 65 -10.74 0.26 12.64
CA HIS A 65 -9.98 0.61 11.44
C HIS A 65 -10.49 1.89 10.78
N TYR A 66 -11.82 2.06 10.71
CA TYR A 66 -12.47 3.20 10.07
C TYR A 66 -12.15 4.52 10.79
N VAL A 67 -12.04 4.49 12.12
CA VAL A 67 -11.73 5.68 12.92
C VAL A 67 -10.21 5.92 12.97
N ASP A 68 -9.42 4.87 13.17
CA ASP A 68 -8.00 4.97 13.53
C ASP A 68 -7.03 4.86 12.34
N THR A 69 -7.44 4.20 11.25
CA THR A 69 -6.54 3.94 10.11
C THR A 69 -7.08 4.53 8.81
N ASN A 70 -8.11 3.93 8.22
CA ASN A 70 -8.71 4.39 6.97
C ASN A 70 -10.11 3.79 6.74
N GLY A 71 -10.89 4.41 5.85
CA GLY A 71 -12.27 4.03 5.57
C GLY A 71 -12.47 3.26 4.27
N ARG A 72 -11.48 2.47 3.81
CA ARG A 72 -11.54 1.78 2.53
C ARG A 72 -12.32 0.46 2.63
N LEU A 73 -13.19 0.24 1.65
CA LEU A 73 -13.86 -1.06 1.46
C LEU A 73 -12.86 -2.19 1.17
N ALA A 74 -11.71 -1.87 0.57
CA ALA A 74 -10.64 -2.82 0.31
C ALA A 74 -10.12 -3.49 1.61
N ASP A 75 -10.00 -2.72 2.69
CA ASP A 75 -9.51 -3.23 3.98
C ASP A 75 -10.56 -4.10 4.68
N VAL A 76 -11.86 -3.77 4.54
CA VAL A 76 -12.96 -4.63 4.99
C VAL A 76 -12.94 -5.98 4.28
N ILE A 77 -12.78 -5.98 2.95
CA ILE A 77 -12.69 -7.19 2.14
C ILE A 77 -11.49 -8.04 2.56
N ALA A 78 -10.33 -7.42 2.77
CA ALA A 78 -9.13 -8.12 3.22
C ALA A 78 -9.34 -8.80 4.57
N LYS A 79 -9.95 -8.09 5.54
CA LYS A 79 -10.29 -8.63 6.87
C LYS A 79 -11.28 -9.80 6.79
N VAL A 80 -12.26 -9.78 5.88
CA VAL A 80 -13.16 -10.93 5.63
C VAL A 80 -12.36 -12.16 5.18
N PHE A 81 -11.38 -11.99 4.28
CA PHE A 81 -10.53 -13.10 3.86
C PHE A 81 -9.61 -13.60 4.97
N LEU A 82 -9.05 -12.70 5.78
CA LEU A 82 -8.07 -13.06 6.79
C LEU A 82 -8.71 -13.66 8.06
N GLY A 83 -9.84 -13.12 8.49
CA GLY A 83 -10.56 -13.58 9.68
C GLY A 83 -11.52 -14.74 9.43
N LEU A 84 -12.30 -14.71 8.34
CA LEU A 84 -13.47 -15.60 8.20
C LEU A 84 -13.30 -16.75 7.20
N THR A 85 -12.56 -16.55 6.10
CA THR A 85 -12.55 -17.54 4.99
C THR A 85 -11.18 -18.13 4.68
N GLY A 86 -10.10 -17.43 5.03
CA GLY A 86 -8.71 -17.85 4.86
C GLY A 86 -8.10 -17.55 3.48
N LYS A 87 -6.76 -17.63 3.43
CA LYS A 87 -5.93 -17.36 2.24
C LYS A 87 -6.25 -18.29 1.06
N ALA A 88 -6.70 -19.53 1.31
CA ALA A 88 -7.05 -20.47 0.25
C ALA A 88 -8.25 -19.98 -0.60
N VAL A 89 -9.30 -19.49 0.06
CA VAL A 89 -10.48 -18.91 -0.62
C VAL A 89 -10.09 -17.63 -1.34
N PHE A 90 -9.30 -16.76 -0.69
CA PHE A 90 -8.75 -15.57 -1.34
C PHE A 90 -7.99 -15.92 -2.63
N ASN A 91 -7.20 -16.99 -2.64
CA ASN A 91 -6.42 -17.35 -3.83
C ASN A 91 -7.29 -17.62 -5.05
N VAL A 92 -8.42 -18.29 -4.85
CA VAL A 92 -9.41 -18.57 -5.90
C VAL A 92 -10.12 -17.28 -6.32
N VAL A 93 -10.66 -16.52 -5.37
CA VAL A 93 -11.43 -15.31 -5.68
C VAL A 93 -10.57 -14.24 -6.32
N ASN A 94 -9.36 -14.00 -5.82
CA ASN A 94 -8.44 -13.03 -6.40
C ASN A 94 -8.02 -13.42 -7.83
N THR A 95 -7.93 -14.71 -8.13
CA THR A 95 -7.73 -15.19 -9.51
C THR A 95 -8.92 -14.87 -10.40
N MET A 96 -10.15 -15.05 -9.90
CA MET A 96 -11.36 -14.66 -10.64
C MET A 96 -11.41 -13.14 -10.88
N VAL A 97 -11.01 -12.33 -9.90
CA VAL A 97 -10.89 -10.87 -10.05
C VAL A 97 -9.84 -10.50 -11.10
N PHE A 98 -8.69 -11.18 -11.12
CA PHE A 98 -7.68 -10.98 -12.18
C PHE A 98 -8.21 -11.35 -13.58
N VAL A 99 -8.96 -12.44 -13.71
CA VAL A 99 -9.60 -12.82 -14.98
C VAL A 99 -10.63 -11.77 -15.40
N LEU A 100 -11.43 -11.27 -14.47
CA LEU A 100 -12.38 -10.19 -14.69
C LEU A 100 -11.66 -8.90 -15.11
N PHE A 101 -10.55 -8.57 -14.47
CA PHE A 101 -9.68 -7.45 -14.84
C PHE A 101 -9.22 -7.55 -16.29
N LEU A 102 -8.65 -8.68 -16.71
CA LEU A 102 -8.25 -8.92 -18.10
C LEU A 102 -9.45 -8.84 -19.07
N HIS A 103 -10.61 -9.37 -18.67
CA HIS A 103 -11.84 -9.28 -19.45
C HIS A 103 -12.26 -7.82 -19.69
N LEU A 104 -12.26 -7.01 -18.63
CA LEU A 104 -12.64 -5.60 -18.67
C LEU A 104 -11.66 -4.78 -19.50
N LEU A 105 -10.35 -5.03 -19.36
CA LEU A 105 -9.32 -4.44 -20.22
C LEU A 105 -9.63 -4.68 -21.70
N CYS A 106 -9.89 -5.95 -22.09
CA CYS A 106 -10.22 -6.30 -23.48
C CYS A 106 -11.51 -5.61 -23.98
N LYS A 107 -12.52 -5.49 -23.11
CA LYS A 107 -13.80 -4.86 -23.46
C LYS A 107 -13.66 -3.36 -23.63
N LEU A 108 -12.91 -2.69 -22.75
CA LEU A 108 -12.69 -1.25 -22.80
C LEU A 108 -11.71 -0.83 -23.91
N SER A 109 -10.75 -1.69 -24.26
CA SER A 109 -9.86 -1.49 -25.41
C SER A 109 -10.55 -1.76 -26.77
N LEU A 110 -11.87 -1.91 -26.78
CA LEU A 110 -12.69 -2.17 -27.98
C LEU A 110 -12.27 -3.44 -28.74
N ALA A 111 -11.62 -4.39 -28.05
CA ALA A 111 -11.13 -5.60 -28.68
C ALA A 111 -12.19 -6.69 -28.86
N GLY A 112 -13.30 -6.58 -28.14
CA GLY A 112 -14.29 -7.65 -28.01
C GLY A 112 -13.69 -8.87 -27.28
N ARG A 113 -14.27 -10.05 -27.47
CA ARG A 113 -13.78 -11.31 -26.87
C ARG A 113 -12.75 -11.97 -27.78
N ARG A 114 -11.61 -11.32 -28.03
CA ARG A 114 -10.53 -11.83 -28.89
C ARG A 114 -9.27 -12.17 -28.09
N TRP A 115 -8.75 -13.38 -28.30
CA TRP A 115 -7.59 -13.90 -27.58
C TRP A 115 -6.30 -13.06 -27.70
N PRO A 116 -6.00 -12.35 -28.82
CA PRO A 116 -4.79 -11.51 -28.88
C PRO A 116 -4.83 -10.37 -27.87
N ALA A 117 -6.02 -9.84 -27.57
CA ALA A 117 -6.17 -8.79 -26.55
C ALA A 117 -5.91 -9.33 -25.14
N VAL A 118 -6.22 -10.60 -24.88
CA VAL A 118 -5.86 -11.27 -23.62
C VAL A 118 -4.35 -11.40 -23.52
N ALA A 119 -3.67 -11.83 -24.59
CA ALA A 119 -2.21 -11.93 -24.62
C ALA A 119 -1.53 -10.57 -24.39
N MET A 120 -2.04 -9.50 -25.01
CA MET A 120 -1.57 -8.13 -24.76
C MET A 120 -1.80 -7.70 -23.30
N GLY A 121 -2.96 -8.01 -22.73
CA GLY A 121 -3.27 -7.73 -21.33
C GLY A 121 -2.37 -8.48 -20.35
N CYS A 122 -2.05 -9.74 -20.65
CA CYS A 122 -1.10 -10.54 -19.89
C CYS A 122 0.31 -9.95 -19.97
N LEU A 123 0.76 -9.55 -21.16
CA LEU A 123 2.06 -8.93 -21.34
C LEU A 123 2.15 -7.61 -20.57
N TYR A 124 1.09 -6.80 -20.59
CA TYR A 124 0.96 -5.60 -19.78
C TYR A 124 1.04 -5.91 -18.28
N ALA A 125 0.25 -6.88 -17.79
CA ALA A 125 0.27 -7.30 -16.40
C ALA A 125 1.68 -7.78 -15.98
N LEU A 126 2.38 -8.48 -16.87
CA LEU A 126 3.68 -9.06 -16.58
C LEU A 126 4.82 -8.02 -16.57
N LEU A 127 4.80 -7.06 -17.50
CA LEU A 127 5.93 -6.17 -17.73
C LEU A 127 5.73 -4.75 -17.22
N ILE A 128 4.49 -4.27 -17.11
CA ILE A 128 4.21 -2.85 -16.97
C ILE A 128 3.42 -2.57 -15.70
N PHE A 129 2.45 -3.41 -15.33
CA PHE A 129 1.58 -3.17 -14.16
C PHE A 129 2.37 -2.91 -12.87
N PRO A 130 2.21 -1.76 -12.18
CA PRO A 130 3.11 -1.34 -11.11
C PRO A 130 3.23 -2.36 -9.97
N TYR A 131 4.45 -2.87 -9.75
CA TYR A 131 4.82 -3.76 -8.63
C TYR A 131 3.79 -4.87 -8.31
N PRO A 132 3.59 -5.86 -9.19
CA PRO A 132 2.54 -6.87 -9.08
C PRO A 132 2.55 -7.69 -7.78
N GLY A 133 3.72 -7.86 -7.15
CA GLY A 133 3.82 -8.49 -5.84
C GLY A 133 3.06 -7.73 -4.76
N GLU A 134 3.10 -6.40 -4.80
CA GLU A 134 2.38 -5.52 -3.88
C GLU A 134 0.92 -5.25 -4.30
N THR A 135 0.63 -5.24 -5.61
CA THR A 135 -0.63 -4.70 -6.13
C THR A 135 -1.59 -5.74 -6.68
N MET A 136 -1.13 -6.96 -6.96
CA MET A 136 -1.95 -8.04 -7.51
C MET A 136 -1.92 -9.32 -6.68
N LEU A 137 -0.81 -9.61 -6.00
CA LEU A 137 -0.59 -10.90 -5.33
C LEU A 137 -0.75 -10.85 -3.80
N TRP A 138 -0.08 -9.88 -3.15
CA TRP A 138 -0.25 -9.65 -1.71
C TRP A 138 -1.72 -9.41 -1.39
N LEU A 139 -2.26 -10.01 -0.32
CA LEU A 139 -3.69 -10.05 -0.04
C LEU A 139 -4.29 -8.65 0.17
N CYS A 140 -3.86 -7.94 1.22
CA CYS A 140 -4.33 -6.57 1.47
C CYS A 140 -4.01 -5.62 0.29
N GLY A 141 -2.85 -5.82 -0.34
CA GLY A 141 -2.44 -5.04 -1.51
C GLY A 141 -3.32 -5.24 -2.74
N SER A 142 -3.68 -6.48 -3.06
CA SER A 142 -4.54 -6.81 -4.21
C SER A 142 -5.94 -6.24 -4.04
N CYS A 143 -6.53 -6.37 -2.85
CA CYS A 143 -7.79 -5.72 -2.52
C CYS A 143 -7.71 -4.19 -2.72
N ASN A 144 -6.57 -3.58 -2.39
CA ASN A 144 -6.36 -2.15 -2.55
C ASN A 144 -6.07 -1.69 -3.98
N TYR A 145 -5.49 -2.51 -4.86
CA TYR A 145 -5.04 -2.05 -6.18
C TYR A 145 -5.69 -2.81 -7.34
N LEU A 146 -5.53 -4.14 -7.42
CA LEU A 146 -6.14 -4.94 -8.49
C LEU A 146 -7.67 -4.89 -8.41
N TRP A 147 -8.25 -5.07 -7.22
CA TRP A 147 -9.71 -5.05 -7.06
C TRP A 147 -10.25 -3.66 -7.34
N SER A 148 -9.65 -2.62 -6.76
CA SER A 148 -9.97 -1.21 -7.07
C SER A 148 -9.98 -0.93 -8.57
N ALA A 149 -8.90 -1.29 -9.27
CA ALA A 149 -8.83 -1.11 -10.72
C ALA A 149 -9.94 -1.91 -11.44
N THR A 150 -10.24 -3.12 -10.99
CA THR A 150 -11.28 -3.97 -11.57
C THR A 150 -12.67 -3.37 -11.39
N PHE A 151 -13.04 -2.95 -10.18
CA PHE A 151 -14.33 -2.32 -9.91
C PHE A 151 -14.48 -0.98 -10.63
N THR A 152 -13.43 -0.15 -10.67
CA THR A 152 -13.45 1.10 -11.44
C THR A 152 -13.58 0.85 -12.94
N LEU A 153 -12.88 -0.13 -13.52
CA LEU A 153 -13.05 -0.49 -14.93
C LEU A 153 -14.45 -1.05 -15.21
N ALA A 154 -15.00 -1.85 -14.30
CA ALA A 154 -16.37 -2.35 -14.39
C ALA A 154 -17.36 -1.18 -14.41
N PHE A 155 -17.21 -0.23 -13.49
CA PHE A 155 -18.00 0.99 -13.43
C PHE A 155 -17.92 1.80 -14.73
N LEU A 156 -16.71 2.07 -15.25
CA LEU A 156 -16.53 2.79 -16.52
C LEU A 156 -17.19 2.07 -17.70
N LEU A 157 -17.14 0.73 -17.74
CA LEU A 157 -17.82 -0.06 -18.76
C LEU A 157 -19.35 0.02 -18.60
N MET A 158 -19.86 0.01 -17.37
CA MET A 158 -21.29 0.18 -17.08
C MET A 158 -21.77 1.57 -17.47
N LEU A 159 -21.01 2.64 -17.23
CA LEU A 159 -21.35 3.98 -17.72
C LEU A 159 -21.47 4.00 -19.25
N LYS A 160 -20.53 3.37 -19.98
CA LYS A 160 -20.64 3.21 -21.44
C LYS A 160 -21.88 2.43 -21.87
N TRP A 161 -22.36 1.50 -21.05
CA TRP A 161 -23.59 0.75 -21.30
C TRP A 161 -24.84 1.59 -21.03
N LEU A 162 -24.89 2.32 -19.90
CA LEU A 162 -25.99 3.21 -19.53
C LEU A 162 -26.25 4.30 -20.56
N HIS A 163 -25.19 4.90 -21.13
CA HIS A 163 -25.33 5.86 -22.23
C HIS A 163 -26.08 5.29 -23.45
N ARG A 164 -25.97 3.98 -23.70
CA ARG A 164 -26.66 3.30 -24.81
C ARG A 164 -28.04 2.75 -24.43
N HIS A 165 -28.24 2.45 -23.16
CA HIS A 165 -29.45 1.80 -22.64
C HIS A 165 -30.05 2.59 -21.45
N PRO A 166 -30.60 3.78 -21.67
CA PRO A 166 -31.12 4.65 -20.61
C PRO A 166 -32.36 4.11 -19.88
N ARG A 167 -32.98 3.03 -20.39
CA ARG A 167 -34.14 2.35 -19.79
C ARG A 167 -33.79 0.96 -19.23
N GLY A 168 -32.58 0.81 -18.69
CA GLY A 168 -31.97 -0.45 -18.28
C GLY A 168 -32.51 -1.14 -17.02
N GLY A 169 -33.52 -0.58 -16.35
CA GLY A 169 -34.16 -1.17 -15.17
C GLY A 169 -33.17 -1.56 -14.07
N ALA A 170 -33.13 -2.85 -13.71
CA ALA A 170 -32.27 -3.40 -12.67
C ALA A 170 -30.76 -3.11 -12.86
N TRP A 171 -30.29 -2.95 -14.10
CA TRP A 171 -28.89 -2.61 -14.37
C TRP A 171 -28.50 -1.21 -13.87
N HIS A 172 -29.46 -0.31 -13.63
CA HIS A 172 -29.20 0.96 -12.96
C HIS A 172 -28.76 0.75 -11.50
N VAL A 173 -29.43 -0.18 -10.80
CA VAL A 173 -29.08 -0.53 -9.41
C VAL A 173 -27.71 -1.20 -9.37
N VAL A 174 -27.44 -2.14 -10.29
CA VAL A 174 -26.11 -2.75 -10.39
C VAL A 174 -25.04 -1.69 -10.64
N ALA A 175 -25.31 -0.70 -11.51
CA ALA A 175 -24.34 0.37 -11.80
C ALA A 175 -24.10 1.27 -10.58
N ALA A 176 -25.13 1.54 -9.79
CA ALA A 176 -25.03 2.28 -8.54
C ALA A 176 -24.20 1.53 -7.50
N VAL A 177 -24.44 0.23 -7.31
CA VAL A 177 -23.68 -0.61 -6.36
C VAL A 177 -22.23 -0.76 -6.78
N VAL A 178 -21.96 -1.05 -8.06
CA VAL A 178 -20.60 -1.13 -8.60
C VAL A 178 -19.92 0.24 -8.55
N GLY A 179 -20.67 1.32 -8.77
CA GLY A 179 -20.19 2.69 -8.60
C GLY A 179 -19.74 2.96 -7.17
N PHE A 180 -20.60 2.71 -6.19
CA PHE A 180 -20.27 2.87 -4.78
C PHE A 180 -19.06 2.02 -4.37
N ALA A 181 -19.06 0.73 -4.72
CA ALA A 181 -17.94 -0.16 -4.43
C ALA A 181 -16.64 0.34 -5.07
N GLY A 182 -16.66 0.74 -6.35
CA GLY A 182 -15.49 1.29 -7.03
C GLY A 182 -14.97 2.58 -6.39
N GLY A 183 -15.87 3.48 -5.98
CA GLY A 183 -15.51 4.72 -5.30
C GLY A 183 -14.91 4.50 -3.91
N ALA A 184 -15.46 3.53 -3.17
CA ALA A 184 -15.11 3.19 -1.78
C ALA A 184 -13.83 2.35 -1.61
N MET A 185 -13.17 1.96 -2.70
CA MET A 185 -11.98 1.10 -2.63
C MET A 185 -10.72 1.88 -2.29
N ASN A 186 -9.98 2.39 -3.27
CA ASN A 186 -8.68 3.02 -3.05
C ASN A 186 -8.66 4.42 -3.65
N GLU A 187 -8.37 5.44 -2.84
CA GLU A 187 -8.47 6.84 -3.23
C GLU A 187 -7.58 7.20 -4.43
N SER A 188 -6.41 6.56 -4.60
CA SER A 188 -5.53 6.87 -5.74
C SER A 188 -6.11 6.37 -7.06
N VAL A 189 -6.94 5.31 -7.03
CA VAL A 189 -7.65 4.78 -8.19
C VAL A 189 -9.02 5.46 -8.35
N SER A 190 -9.74 5.59 -7.25
CA SER A 190 -11.08 6.15 -7.21
C SER A 190 -11.09 7.61 -7.65
N LEU A 191 -10.20 8.42 -7.08
CA LEU A 191 -10.11 9.86 -7.39
C LEU A 191 -9.64 10.10 -8.82
N ALA A 192 -8.71 9.27 -9.33
CA ALA A 192 -8.25 9.34 -10.71
C ALA A 192 -9.41 9.24 -11.72
N ALA A 193 -10.29 8.26 -11.54
CA ALA A 193 -11.47 8.11 -12.38
C ALA A 193 -12.52 9.20 -12.12
N ALA A 194 -12.73 9.63 -10.88
CA ALA A 194 -13.68 10.71 -10.56
C ALA A 194 -13.27 12.05 -11.20
N VAL A 195 -12.01 12.46 -11.08
CA VAL A 195 -11.48 13.68 -11.71
C VAL A 195 -11.64 13.60 -13.23
N GLY A 196 -11.31 12.45 -13.82
CA GLY A 196 -11.47 12.28 -15.27
C GLY A 196 -12.91 12.25 -15.76
N LEU A 197 -13.83 11.66 -14.99
CA LEU A 197 -15.26 11.69 -15.29
C LEU A 197 -15.83 13.10 -15.13
N PHE A 198 -15.39 13.84 -14.11
CA PHE A 198 -15.74 15.24 -13.94
C PHE A 198 -15.31 16.06 -15.16
N LEU A 199 -14.07 15.91 -15.62
CA LEU A 199 -13.58 16.55 -16.85
C LEU A 199 -14.41 16.14 -18.08
N TYR A 200 -14.71 14.85 -18.23
CA TYR A 200 -15.49 14.35 -19.36
C TYR A 200 -16.89 14.97 -19.41
N TYR A 201 -17.60 15.01 -18.28
CA TYR A 201 -18.96 15.55 -18.22
C TYR A 201 -19.00 17.09 -18.22
N LEU A 202 -17.95 17.76 -17.74
CA LEU A 202 -17.80 19.22 -17.92
C LEU A 202 -17.73 19.59 -19.41
N LEU A 203 -17.00 18.80 -20.20
CA LEU A 203 -16.85 19.00 -21.64
C LEU A 203 -18.04 18.46 -22.44
N ASN A 204 -18.77 17.48 -21.89
CA ASN A 204 -19.90 16.82 -22.52
C ASN A 204 -21.15 16.81 -21.62
N PRO A 205 -21.70 17.97 -21.24
CA PRO A 205 -22.76 18.07 -20.23
C PRO A 205 -24.04 17.31 -20.63
N ARG A 206 -24.32 17.20 -21.94
CA ARG A 206 -25.48 16.46 -22.46
C ARG A 206 -25.43 14.96 -22.20
N GLN A 207 -24.24 14.40 -21.93
CA GLN A 207 -24.07 12.99 -21.59
C GLN A 207 -24.40 12.71 -20.12
N PHE A 208 -24.32 13.73 -19.25
CA PHE A 208 -24.56 13.60 -17.82
C PHE A 208 -26.06 13.70 -17.49
N ARG A 209 -26.80 12.62 -17.74
CA ARG A 209 -28.26 12.59 -17.54
C ARG A 209 -28.79 11.22 -17.15
N GLY A 210 -29.93 11.21 -16.48
CA GLY A 210 -30.66 10.00 -16.12
C GLY A 210 -29.85 9.07 -15.22
N PRO A 211 -29.85 7.74 -15.45
CA PRO A 211 -29.19 6.77 -14.58
C PRO A 211 -27.68 6.96 -14.40
N VAL A 212 -27.02 7.63 -15.35
CA VAL A 212 -25.59 7.97 -15.26
C VAL A 212 -25.31 8.88 -14.08
N VAL A 213 -26.21 9.84 -13.80
CA VAL A 213 -26.08 10.77 -12.67
C VAL A 213 -26.11 9.98 -11.36
N THR A 214 -27.10 9.10 -11.19
CA THR A 214 -27.22 8.25 -10.00
C THR A 214 -25.97 7.39 -9.79
N ALA A 215 -25.48 6.74 -10.85
CA ALA A 215 -24.30 5.89 -10.75
C ALA A 215 -23.03 6.68 -10.38
N CYS A 216 -22.84 7.88 -10.95
CA CYS A 216 -21.75 8.78 -10.59
C CYS A 216 -21.89 9.32 -9.16
N LEU A 217 -23.10 9.66 -8.70
CA LEU A 217 -23.32 10.08 -7.31
C LEU A 217 -22.97 8.96 -6.33
N CYS A 218 -23.39 7.72 -6.59
CA CYS A 218 -22.99 6.58 -5.77
C CYS A 218 -21.46 6.38 -5.75
N TYR A 219 -20.79 6.58 -6.88
CA TYR A 219 -19.32 6.54 -6.94
C TYR A 219 -18.67 7.63 -6.06
N VAL A 220 -19.18 8.86 -6.11
CA VAL A 220 -18.71 9.96 -5.26
C VAL A 220 -19.02 9.71 -3.78
N LEU A 221 -20.18 9.13 -3.45
CA LEU A 221 -20.52 8.72 -2.08
C LEU A 221 -19.52 7.70 -1.53
N GLY A 222 -19.08 6.74 -2.36
CA GLY A 222 -18.02 5.81 -1.99
C GLY A 222 -16.69 6.51 -1.66
N ILE A 223 -16.30 7.52 -2.45
CA ILE A 223 -15.12 8.35 -2.14
C ILE A 223 -15.32 9.12 -0.82
N GLY A 224 -16.53 9.66 -0.61
CA GLY A 224 -16.90 10.37 0.61
C GLY A 224 -16.68 9.55 1.87
N MET A 225 -16.98 8.24 1.83
CA MET A 225 -16.71 7.31 2.93
C MET A 225 -15.23 7.26 3.34
N ILE A 226 -14.32 7.24 2.37
CA ILE A 226 -12.87 7.27 2.64
C ILE A 226 -12.47 8.63 3.24
N VAL A 227 -12.98 9.73 2.67
CA VAL A 227 -12.64 11.09 3.11
C VAL A 227 -13.10 11.35 4.54
N VAL A 228 -14.30 10.89 4.92
CA VAL A 228 -14.82 11.04 6.28
C VAL A 228 -13.91 10.35 7.31
N SER A 229 -13.45 9.13 7.01
CA SER A 229 -12.49 8.43 7.88
C SER A 229 -11.19 9.22 8.09
N LEU A 230 -10.64 9.83 7.03
CA LEU A 230 -9.43 10.65 7.14
C LEU A 230 -9.60 11.87 8.06
N VAL A 231 -10.80 12.45 8.08
CA VAL A 231 -11.15 13.57 8.98
C VAL A 231 -11.25 13.09 10.42
N LEU A 232 -11.88 11.93 10.66
CA LEU A 232 -12.02 11.34 12.00
C LEU A 232 -10.68 10.97 12.64
N ASN A 233 -9.69 10.56 11.83
CA ASN A 233 -8.33 10.23 12.26
C ASN A 233 -7.50 11.47 12.69
N GLY A 234 -8.03 12.70 12.56
CA GLY A 234 -7.31 13.91 12.95
C GLY A 234 -6.08 14.24 12.07
N ARG A 235 -5.81 13.48 11.00
CA ARG A 235 -4.68 13.73 10.07
C ARG A 235 -4.76 15.10 9.37
N VAL A 236 -5.99 15.58 9.16
CA VAL A 236 -6.25 16.94 8.65
C VAL A 236 -5.89 18.00 9.70
N GLN A 237 -6.08 17.71 10.99
CA GLN A 237 -5.76 18.62 12.10
C GLN A 237 -4.26 18.57 12.47
N ASN A 238 -3.58 17.45 12.24
CA ASN A 238 -2.16 17.24 12.56
C ASN A 238 -1.17 17.83 11.53
N GLY A 239 -1.65 18.58 10.54
CA GLY A 239 -0.80 19.30 9.57
C GLY A 239 -0.07 18.42 8.56
N GLU A 240 -0.41 17.13 8.42
CA GLU A 240 0.22 16.23 7.44
C GLU A 240 -0.10 16.62 5.98
N VAL A 241 -1.07 17.51 5.76
CA VAL A 241 -1.40 18.11 4.47
C VAL A 241 -0.83 19.54 4.42
N VAL A 242 0.45 19.64 4.04
CA VAL A 242 1.12 20.94 3.84
C VAL A 242 0.60 21.59 2.55
N LEU A 243 -0.14 22.70 2.70
CA LEU A 243 -0.69 23.49 1.58
C LEU A 243 0.12 24.75 1.24
N ASP A 244 1.14 25.11 2.03
CA ASP A 244 1.86 26.40 1.93
C ASP A 244 3.27 26.30 1.33
N VAL A 245 3.34 25.94 0.05
CA VAL A 245 4.54 26.20 -0.76
C VAL A 245 4.10 26.90 -2.03
N SER A 246 4.94 27.77 -2.60
CA SER A 246 4.69 28.40 -3.90
C SER A 246 4.13 27.38 -4.91
N TRP A 247 2.89 27.60 -5.37
CA TRP A 247 2.19 26.71 -6.31
C TRP A 247 3.04 26.38 -7.54
N GLN A 248 3.89 27.30 -7.98
CA GLN A 248 4.75 27.15 -9.15
C GLN A 248 5.94 26.21 -8.87
N GLN A 249 6.57 26.30 -7.69
CA GLN A 249 7.66 25.40 -7.30
C GLN A 249 7.15 24.01 -6.90
N LEU A 250 5.97 23.92 -6.29
CA LEU A 250 5.27 22.66 -6.02
C LEU A 250 4.92 21.93 -7.31
N LEU A 251 4.27 22.62 -8.25
CA LEU A 251 3.77 22.00 -9.47
C LEU A 251 4.93 21.54 -10.37
N SER A 252 5.95 22.38 -10.57
CA SER A 252 7.11 22.01 -11.40
C SER A 252 7.89 20.82 -10.82
N ARG A 253 8.19 20.82 -9.52
CA ARG A 253 8.88 19.69 -8.87
C ARG A 253 8.01 18.42 -8.84
N ARG A 254 6.71 18.52 -8.57
CA ARG A 254 5.79 17.36 -8.54
C ARG A 254 5.61 16.76 -9.92
N VAL A 255 5.50 17.59 -10.96
CA VAL A 255 5.40 17.13 -12.36
C VAL A 255 6.69 16.44 -12.77
N ILE A 256 7.86 17.04 -12.56
CA ILE A 256 9.15 16.42 -12.90
C ILE A 256 9.34 15.11 -12.13
N ASN A 257 9.10 15.08 -10.82
CA ASN A 257 9.22 13.86 -10.02
C ASN A 257 8.24 12.78 -10.47
N THR A 258 7.02 13.16 -10.85
CA THR A 258 6.05 12.23 -11.43
C THR A 258 6.56 11.67 -12.74
N PHE A 259 7.08 12.49 -13.66
CA PHE A 259 7.66 12.05 -14.92
C PHE A 259 8.84 11.09 -14.71
N LEU A 260 9.78 11.43 -13.83
CA LEU A 260 10.95 10.59 -13.52
C LEU A 260 10.53 9.25 -12.91
N LYS A 261 9.63 9.25 -11.92
CA LYS A 261 9.12 8.03 -11.27
C LYS A 261 8.25 7.17 -12.20
N THR A 262 7.56 7.81 -13.15
CA THR A 262 6.79 7.10 -14.18
C THR A 262 7.70 6.59 -15.31
N GLY A 263 8.97 6.98 -15.37
CA GLY A 263 9.93 6.52 -16.38
C GLY A 263 10.03 4.99 -16.51
N HIS A 264 9.71 4.26 -15.44
CA HIS A 264 9.63 2.79 -15.43
C HIS A 264 8.41 2.20 -16.16
N PHE A 265 7.37 3.00 -16.44
CA PHE A 265 6.15 2.59 -17.11
C PHE A 265 6.06 3.23 -18.49
N ILE A 266 6.13 2.42 -19.55
CA ILE A 266 6.10 2.94 -20.93
C ILE A 266 4.69 3.37 -21.40
N THR A 267 3.62 2.77 -20.86
CA THR A 267 2.24 3.02 -21.34
C THR A 267 1.76 4.46 -21.20
N PRO A 268 2.06 5.21 -20.13
CA PRO A 268 1.62 6.60 -20.02
C PRO A 268 2.25 7.51 -21.08
N PHE A 269 3.53 7.31 -21.42
CA PHE A 269 4.18 8.05 -22.50
C PHE A 269 3.54 7.74 -23.85
N LEU A 270 3.27 6.46 -24.13
CA LEU A 270 2.56 6.05 -25.34
C LEU A 270 1.14 6.63 -25.41
N ALA A 271 0.43 6.71 -24.28
CA ALA A 271 -0.91 7.29 -24.21
C ALA A 271 -0.88 8.80 -24.56
N ILE A 272 0.11 9.55 -24.07
CA ILE A 272 0.30 10.95 -24.44
C ILE A 272 0.52 11.09 -25.94
N LEU A 273 1.39 10.26 -26.54
CA LEU A 273 1.63 10.26 -27.99
C LEU A 273 0.37 9.93 -28.79
N VAL A 274 -0.42 8.94 -28.35
CA VAL A 274 -1.69 8.56 -28.97
C VAL A 274 -2.70 9.70 -28.91
N ILE A 275 -2.80 10.39 -27.78
CA ILE A 275 -3.71 11.53 -27.59
C ILE A 275 -3.26 12.70 -28.47
N ALA A 276 -1.96 13.03 -28.49
CA ALA A 276 -1.40 14.09 -29.33
C ALA A 276 -1.61 13.80 -30.83
N TYR A 277 -1.39 12.55 -31.27
CA TYR A 277 -1.65 12.12 -32.63
C TYR A 277 -3.15 12.23 -32.99
N THR A 278 -4.03 11.82 -32.08
CA THR A 278 -5.48 11.91 -32.27
C THR A 278 -5.93 13.36 -32.38
N TRP A 279 -5.39 14.24 -31.54
CA TRP A 279 -5.64 15.68 -31.61
C TRP A 279 -5.19 16.25 -32.95
N TRP A 280 -3.95 15.95 -33.38
CA TRP A 280 -3.41 16.45 -34.65
C TRP A 280 -4.25 16.00 -35.86
N ARG A 281 -4.72 14.74 -35.87
CA ARG A 281 -5.42 14.16 -37.03
C ARG A 281 -6.92 14.42 -37.05
N ARG A 282 -7.57 14.51 -35.89
CA ARG A 282 -9.04 14.54 -35.75
C ARG A 282 -9.57 15.75 -34.98
N GLY A 283 -8.68 16.63 -34.51
CA GLY A 283 -9.04 17.81 -33.72
C GLY A 283 -9.33 17.49 -32.25
N TRP A 284 -9.51 18.56 -31.47
CA TRP A 284 -9.61 18.46 -30.00
C TRP A 284 -10.85 17.68 -29.54
N ARG A 285 -11.99 17.85 -30.23
CA ARG A 285 -13.25 17.16 -29.89
C ARG A 285 -13.10 15.64 -29.92
N ALA A 286 -12.35 15.10 -30.88
CA ALA A 286 -12.10 13.66 -30.95
C ALA A 286 -11.32 13.11 -29.74
N VAL A 287 -10.53 13.96 -29.07
CA VAL A 287 -9.85 13.60 -27.83
C VAL A 287 -10.81 13.66 -26.64
N THR A 288 -11.58 14.73 -26.53
CA THR A 288 -12.41 15.03 -25.35
C THR A 288 -13.76 14.30 -25.34
N ASP A 289 -14.21 13.82 -26.49
CA ASP A 289 -15.41 12.97 -26.59
C ASP A 289 -15.13 11.52 -26.15
N ASP A 290 -13.86 11.12 -26.02
CA ASP A 290 -13.47 9.82 -25.46
C ASP A 290 -13.23 9.92 -23.96
N VAL A 291 -14.16 9.34 -23.19
CA VAL A 291 -14.09 9.25 -21.73
C VAL A 291 -12.78 8.66 -21.22
N MET A 292 -12.13 7.74 -21.95
CA MET A 292 -10.89 7.13 -21.48
C MET A 292 -9.71 8.11 -21.53
N ASN A 293 -9.70 9.05 -22.48
CA ASN A 293 -8.68 10.10 -22.52
C ASN A 293 -8.85 11.04 -21.32
N CYS A 294 -10.08 11.44 -20.99
CA CYS A 294 -10.36 12.26 -19.81
C CYS A 294 -10.00 11.53 -18.51
N VAL A 295 -10.32 10.23 -18.40
CA VAL A 295 -9.94 9.38 -17.26
C VAL A 295 -8.42 9.23 -17.12
N PHE A 296 -7.68 9.09 -18.22
CA PHE A 296 -6.22 9.09 -18.19
C PHE A 296 -5.66 10.44 -17.71
N VAL A 297 -6.21 11.57 -18.18
CA VAL A 297 -5.82 12.91 -17.70
C VAL A 297 -6.14 13.07 -16.21
N GLY A 298 -7.31 12.59 -15.77
CA GLY A 298 -7.67 12.57 -14.35
C GLY A 298 -6.65 11.81 -13.50
N ALA A 299 -6.20 10.64 -13.95
CA ALA A 299 -5.15 9.89 -13.26
C ALA A 299 -3.81 10.62 -13.20
N PHE A 300 -3.43 11.32 -14.27
CA PHE A 300 -2.23 12.16 -14.25
C PHE A 300 -2.35 13.28 -13.19
N VAL A 301 -3.48 13.99 -13.18
CA VAL A 301 -3.75 15.06 -12.19
C VAL A 301 -3.72 14.51 -10.76
N THR A 302 -4.34 13.36 -10.50
CA THR A 302 -4.34 12.73 -9.17
C THR A 302 -2.94 12.34 -8.72
N VAL A 303 -2.13 11.71 -9.58
CA VAL A 303 -0.76 11.30 -9.23
C VAL A 303 0.12 12.52 -8.95
N VAL A 304 0.03 13.59 -9.77
CA VAL A 304 0.75 14.84 -9.54
C VAL A 304 0.27 15.53 -8.26
N GLY A 305 -1.04 15.56 -8.03
CA GLY A 305 -1.65 16.22 -6.87
C GLY A 305 -1.29 15.56 -5.54
N MET A 306 -1.26 14.23 -5.50
CA MET A 306 -0.98 13.47 -4.27
C MET A 306 0.50 13.30 -3.95
N SER A 307 1.43 13.67 -4.84
CA SER A 307 2.89 13.52 -4.62
C SER A 307 3.32 12.12 -4.17
N LEU A 308 2.71 11.09 -4.73
CA LEU A 308 2.79 9.74 -4.19
C LEU A 308 4.24 9.22 -4.25
N ILE A 309 4.75 8.82 -3.10
CA ILE A 309 6.14 8.33 -2.98
C ILE A 309 6.23 6.89 -3.47
N LYS A 310 5.21 6.06 -3.16
CA LYS A 310 5.24 4.62 -3.39
C LYS A 310 4.85 4.26 -4.83
N PRO A 311 5.62 3.43 -5.55
CA PRO A 311 5.35 3.08 -6.95
C PRO A 311 3.98 2.44 -7.21
N ARG A 312 3.42 1.70 -6.23
CA ARG A 312 2.07 1.11 -6.31
C ARG A 312 0.95 2.14 -6.52
N ALA A 313 1.16 3.39 -6.13
CA ALA A 313 0.18 4.45 -6.27
C ALA A 313 -0.05 4.87 -7.75
N TYR A 314 0.85 4.49 -8.65
CA TYR A 314 0.75 4.74 -10.10
C TYR A 314 -0.17 3.74 -10.82
N THR A 315 -0.84 2.83 -10.09
CA THR A 315 -1.69 1.77 -10.65
C THR A 315 -2.74 2.31 -11.62
N ALA A 316 -3.54 3.30 -11.22
CA ALA A 316 -4.58 3.87 -12.08
C ALA A 316 -4.00 4.54 -13.33
N TYR A 317 -2.91 5.28 -13.17
CA TYR A 317 -2.23 5.95 -14.28
C TYR A 317 -1.70 4.95 -15.31
N SER A 318 -1.11 3.84 -14.85
CA SER A 318 -0.66 2.74 -15.71
C SER A 318 -1.82 2.01 -16.39
N VAL A 319 -2.89 1.69 -15.65
CA VAL A 319 -4.04 0.92 -16.17
C VAL A 319 -4.80 1.72 -17.23
N PHE A 320 -5.14 2.98 -16.94
CA PHE A 320 -5.91 3.79 -17.89
C PHE A 320 -5.10 4.18 -19.13
N SER A 321 -3.79 4.42 -18.98
CA SER A 321 -2.91 4.62 -20.14
C SER A 321 -2.84 3.38 -21.03
N TYR A 322 -2.76 2.17 -20.44
CA TYR A 322 -2.83 0.94 -21.22
C TYR A 322 -4.14 0.83 -22.00
N VAL A 323 -5.30 1.14 -21.39
CA VAL A 323 -6.59 1.09 -22.09
C VAL A 323 -6.61 2.03 -23.29
N VAL A 324 -6.12 3.26 -23.16
CA VAL A 324 -6.02 4.25 -24.27
C VAL A 324 -5.14 3.71 -25.39
N VAL A 325 -3.93 3.25 -25.07
CA VAL A 325 -2.98 2.71 -26.05
C VAL A 325 -3.51 1.46 -26.74
N ALA A 326 -4.07 0.52 -25.96
CA ALA A 326 -4.62 -0.72 -26.48
C ALA A 326 -5.84 -0.46 -27.37
N ALA A 327 -6.71 0.49 -27.02
CA ALA A 327 -7.85 0.88 -27.86
C ALA A 327 -7.40 1.43 -29.21
N TRP A 328 -6.39 2.32 -29.21
CA TRP A 328 -5.84 2.88 -30.44
C TRP A 328 -5.17 1.82 -31.32
N LEU A 329 -4.29 0.99 -30.73
CA LEU A 329 -3.62 -0.09 -31.44
C LEU A 329 -4.63 -1.08 -32.03
N TRP A 330 -5.69 -1.38 -31.27
CA TRP A 330 -6.70 -2.31 -31.74
C TRP A 330 -7.53 -1.75 -32.89
N GLN A 331 -7.87 -0.46 -32.89
CA GLN A 331 -8.54 0.18 -34.03
C GLN A 331 -7.71 0.03 -35.32
N TRP A 332 -6.38 0.17 -35.21
CA TRP A 332 -5.47 -0.03 -36.34
C TRP A 332 -5.42 -1.50 -36.79
N LEU A 333 -5.32 -2.44 -35.85
CA LEU A 333 -5.30 -3.88 -36.14
C LEU A 333 -6.65 -4.42 -36.63
N LYS A 334 -7.78 -3.77 -36.30
CA LYS A 334 -9.14 -4.20 -36.68
C LYS A 334 -9.27 -4.45 -38.19
N LEU A 335 -8.58 -3.65 -39.00
CA LEU A 335 -8.61 -3.71 -40.46
C LEU A 335 -7.77 -4.86 -41.04
N LYS A 336 -6.99 -5.60 -40.23
CA LYS A 336 -6.06 -6.61 -40.74
C LYS A 336 -6.03 -7.89 -39.86
N PRO A 337 -6.92 -8.87 -40.08
CA PRO A 337 -7.06 -10.07 -39.24
C PRO A 337 -5.79 -10.92 -39.08
N ARG A 338 -4.96 -11.03 -40.13
CA ARG A 338 -3.66 -11.71 -40.07
C ARG A 338 -2.72 -11.10 -39.02
N TRP A 339 -2.67 -9.76 -38.95
CA TRP A 339 -1.82 -9.03 -38.03
C TRP A 339 -2.32 -9.17 -36.59
N GLN A 340 -3.64 -9.21 -36.35
CA GLN A 340 -4.18 -9.48 -35.01
C GLN A 340 -3.69 -10.83 -34.46
N ARG A 341 -3.67 -11.87 -35.28
CA ARG A 341 -3.19 -13.21 -34.86
C ARG A 341 -1.70 -13.17 -34.54
N TRP A 342 -0.89 -12.61 -35.43
CA TRP A 342 0.55 -12.50 -35.21
C TRP A 342 0.89 -11.65 -33.98
N THR A 343 0.21 -10.52 -33.76
CA THR A 343 0.35 -9.72 -32.54
C THR A 343 0.03 -10.58 -31.31
N GLY A 344 -1.05 -11.36 -31.33
CA GLY A 344 -1.39 -12.27 -30.25
C GLY A 344 -0.31 -13.32 -29.98
N VAL A 345 0.24 -13.93 -31.04
CA VAL A 345 1.30 -14.94 -30.91
C VAL A 345 2.56 -14.32 -30.33
N VAL A 346 3.01 -13.18 -30.87
CA VAL A 346 4.18 -12.46 -30.38
C VAL A 346 4.01 -12.06 -28.92
N CYS A 347 2.85 -11.51 -28.53
CA CYS A 347 2.59 -11.17 -27.14
C CYS A 347 2.57 -12.41 -26.24
N ALA A 348 1.97 -13.51 -26.67
CA ALA A 348 1.92 -14.76 -25.89
C ALA A 348 3.33 -15.34 -25.68
N LEU A 349 4.16 -15.36 -26.73
CA LEU A 349 5.57 -15.78 -26.63
C LEU A 349 6.38 -14.84 -25.72
N ALA A 350 6.16 -13.53 -25.84
CA ALA A 350 6.81 -12.52 -25.00
C ALA A 350 6.40 -12.61 -23.52
N CYS A 351 5.27 -13.25 -23.19
CA CYS A 351 4.88 -13.50 -21.81
C CYS A 351 5.69 -14.61 -21.13
N VAL A 352 6.28 -15.54 -21.88
CA VAL A 352 6.88 -16.77 -21.32
C VAL A 352 8.05 -16.45 -20.38
N VAL A 353 9.04 -15.68 -20.85
CA VAL A 353 10.24 -15.38 -20.06
C VAL A 353 9.89 -14.57 -18.80
N PRO A 354 9.11 -13.47 -18.85
CA PRO A 354 8.71 -12.73 -17.66
C PRO A 354 7.88 -13.56 -16.68
N ALA A 355 7.00 -14.44 -17.16
CA ALA A 355 6.21 -15.30 -16.29
C ALA A 355 7.09 -16.32 -15.55
N VAL A 356 8.10 -16.90 -16.22
CA VAL A 356 9.06 -17.81 -15.59
C VAL A 356 9.91 -17.07 -14.56
N GLN A 357 10.39 -15.86 -14.87
CA GLN A 357 11.16 -15.04 -13.93
C GLN A 357 10.34 -14.65 -12.69
N ALA A 358 9.08 -14.26 -12.89
CA ALA A 358 8.14 -13.98 -11.81
C ALA A 358 7.93 -15.22 -10.92
N GLY A 359 7.65 -16.37 -11.54
CA GLY A 359 7.45 -17.63 -10.83
C GLY A 359 8.66 -18.04 -9.99
N ARG A 360 9.88 -17.92 -10.54
CA ARG A 360 11.12 -18.19 -9.79
C ARG A 360 11.28 -17.27 -8.59
N ALA A 361 11.12 -15.96 -8.78
CA ALA A 361 11.24 -15.00 -7.69
C ALA A 361 10.25 -15.25 -6.55
N ILE A 362 8.99 -15.56 -6.89
CA ILE A 362 7.94 -15.87 -5.91
C ILE A 362 8.27 -17.17 -5.15
N VAL A 363 8.69 -18.23 -5.86
CA VAL A 363 9.06 -19.51 -5.24
C VAL A 363 10.29 -19.35 -4.33
N ASP A 364 11.30 -18.60 -4.75
CA ASP A 364 12.51 -18.39 -3.93
C ASP A 364 12.20 -17.58 -2.68
N TYR A 365 11.32 -16.58 -2.80
CA TYR A 365 10.83 -15.83 -1.65
C TYR A 365 9.98 -16.71 -0.71
N LYS A 366 9.09 -17.55 -1.24
CA LYS A 366 8.34 -18.54 -0.45
C LYS A 366 9.28 -19.45 0.34
N ARG A 367 10.33 -19.96 -0.29
CA ARG A 367 11.34 -20.81 0.39
C ARG A 367 12.08 -20.05 1.49
N PHE A 368 12.35 -18.76 1.30
CA PHE A 368 12.92 -17.91 2.35
C PHE A 368 11.97 -17.76 3.53
N ASN A 369 10.72 -17.39 3.26
CA ASN A 369 9.68 -17.23 4.27
C ASN A 369 9.46 -18.54 5.05
N ASP A 370 9.40 -19.69 4.36
CA ASP A 370 9.24 -21.02 4.97
C ASP A 370 10.41 -21.42 5.87
N ARG A 371 11.62 -20.88 5.65
CA ARG A 371 12.73 -21.09 6.58
C ARG A 371 12.54 -20.28 7.85
N VAL A 372 12.08 -19.04 7.72
CA VAL A 372 11.81 -18.18 8.88
C VAL A 372 10.64 -18.74 9.70
N GLU A 373 9.53 -19.11 9.06
CA GLU A 373 8.38 -19.71 9.72
C GLU A 373 8.73 -21.01 10.46
N ARG A 374 9.55 -21.87 9.85
CA ARG A 374 10.05 -23.08 10.53
C ARG A 374 10.96 -22.76 11.71
N ALA A 375 11.79 -21.72 11.62
CA ALA A 375 12.62 -21.27 12.74
C ALA A 375 11.76 -20.78 13.92
N ILE A 376 10.67 -20.05 13.64
CA ILE A 376 9.71 -19.63 14.66
C ILE A 376 8.96 -20.84 15.24
N ALA A 377 8.53 -21.78 14.40
CA ALA A 377 7.83 -22.97 14.88
C ALA A 377 8.73 -23.81 15.82
N ALA A 378 10.00 -23.97 15.46
CA ALA A 378 10.97 -24.77 16.22
C ALA A 378 11.49 -24.10 17.51
N SER A 379 11.29 -22.79 17.69
CA SER A 379 11.73 -22.08 18.89
C SER A 379 10.81 -22.35 20.10
N SER A 380 11.28 -22.04 21.31
CA SER A 380 10.46 -22.07 22.52
C SER A 380 9.38 -20.99 22.50
N SER A 381 8.49 -20.96 23.51
CA SER A 381 7.46 -19.91 23.64
C SER A 381 8.05 -18.50 23.81
N GLN A 382 9.29 -18.40 24.30
CA GLN A 382 10.06 -17.17 24.44
C GLN A 382 11.22 -17.20 23.43
N ALA A 383 10.98 -16.71 22.22
CA ALA A 383 11.90 -16.82 21.11
C ALA A 383 12.63 -15.50 20.83
N VAL A 384 13.96 -15.52 20.87
CA VAL A 384 14.80 -14.45 20.34
C VAL A 384 15.60 -15.04 19.19
N ILE A 385 15.28 -14.62 17.97
CA ILE A 385 15.79 -15.21 16.73
C ILE A 385 16.53 -14.14 15.94
N ALA A 386 17.50 -14.55 15.11
CA ALA A 386 18.18 -13.64 14.19
C ALA A 386 17.17 -12.97 13.24
N ALA A 387 17.32 -11.65 13.09
CA ALA A 387 16.63 -10.88 12.08
C ALA A 387 16.95 -11.44 10.69
N ALA A 388 15.93 -11.49 9.84
CA ALA A 388 16.01 -12.08 8.52
C ALA A 388 15.51 -11.08 7.48
N GLU A 389 16.39 -10.70 6.56
CA GLU A 389 16.07 -9.80 5.47
C GLU A 389 16.13 -10.53 4.13
N TRP A 390 15.09 -10.34 3.32
CA TRP A 390 15.11 -10.78 1.94
C TRP A 390 15.94 -9.81 1.08
N LYS A 391 17.14 -10.25 0.67
CA LYS A 391 18.06 -9.43 -0.14
C LYS A 391 17.71 -9.35 -1.63
N GLY A 392 16.73 -10.12 -2.10
CA GLY A 392 16.39 -10.16 -3.52
C GLY A 392 15.56 -8.96 -3.95
N THR A 393 15.97 -8.26 -5.01
CA THR A 393 15.18 -7.16 -5.59
C THR A 393 14.32 -7.69 -6.75
N ASN A 394 13.01 -7.79 -6.54
CA ASN A 394 12.08 -8.20 -7.61
C ASN A 394 10.67 -7.62 -7.41
N ARG A 395 10.09 -7.02 -8.45
CA ARG A 395 8.75 -6.41 -8.42
C ARG A 395 7.58 -7.37 -8.14
N TRP A 396 7.82 -8.68 -8.27
CA TRP A 396 6.85 -9.74 -8.00
C TRP A 396 6.85 -10.21 -6.55
N VAL A 397 7.83 -9.76 -5.76
CA VAL A 397 7.96 -10.09 -4.35
C VAL A 397 7.66 -8.84 -3.53
N SER A 398 6.79 -8.99 -2.54
CA SER A 398 6.53 -7.95 -1.54
C SER A 398 7.09 -8.47 -0.21
N PRO A 399 8.36 -8.18 0.12
CA PRO A 399 9.03 -8.81 1.24
C PRO A 399 8.43 -8.37 2.59
N SER A 400 8.28 -9.34 3.49
CA SER A 400 8.10 -9.14 4.92
C SER A 400 9.45 -8.81 5.52
N PHE A 401 9.43 -7.98 6.55
CA PHE A 401 10.63 -7.61 7.27
C PHE A 401 10.57 -8.29 8.64
N TYR A 402 11.54 -9.17 8.90
CA TYR A 402 11.72 -9.83 10.19
C TYR A 402 12.80 -9.09 10.96
N ASP A 403 12.45 -7.91 11.44
CA ASP A 403 13.31 -7.07 12.27
C ASP A 403 12.42 -6.31 13.27
N SER A 404 12.49 -6.69 14.55
CA SER A 404 11.72 -6.07 15.63
C SER A 404 12.09 -4.60 15.83
N TYR A 405 13.28 -4.17 15.40
CA TYR A 405 13.68 -2.78 15.48
C TYR A 405 12.88 -1.90 14.52
N LEU A 406 12.72 -2.34 13.27
CA LEU A 406 12.03 -1.58 12.23
C LEU A 406 10.51 -1.77 12.27
N TYR A 407 10.05 -2.89 12.81
CA TYR A 407 8.67 -3.33 12.71
C TYR A 407 8.15 -3.94 14.02
N SER A 408 8.43 -3.28 15.15
CA SER A 408 8.03 -3.79 16.47
C SER A 408 6.51 -3.97 16.58
N SER A 409 5.74 -3.13 15.88
CA SER A 409 4.28 -3.19 15.80
C SER A 409 3.73 -4.52 15.27
N TYR A 410 4.48 -5.24 14.43
CA TYR A 410 4.05 -6.56 13.95
C TYR A 410 4.39 -7.69 14.94
N THR A 411 5.26 -7.44 15.91
CA THR A 411 5.79 -8.47 16.82
C THR A 411 4.68 -9.13 17.62
N ASP A 412 3.78 -8.37 18.24
CA ASP A 412 2.70 -8.93 19.06
C ASP A 412 1.73 -9.75 18.20
N ALA A 413 1.45 -9.28 16.99
CA ALA A 413 0.65 -10.01 16.02
C ALA A 413 1.33 -11.34 15.63
N TYR A 414 2.66 -11.36 15.45
CA TYR A 414 3.41 -12.59 15.23
C TYR A 414 3.36 -13.53 16.43
N CYS A 415 3.49 -13.03 17.66
CA CYS A 415 3.38 -13.82 18.89
C CYS A 415 2.04 -14.56 18.93
N HIS A 416 0.93 -13.84 18.80
CA HIS A 416 -0.41 -14.44 18.80
C HIS A 416 -0.66 -15.34 17.59
N TYR A 417 -0.09 -15.01 16.42
CA TYR A 417 -0.28 -15.80 15.21
C TYR A 417 0.41 -17.17 15.30
N TYR A 418 1.64 -17.21 15.81
CA TYR A 418 2.42 -18.45 15.96
C TYR A 418 2.23 -19.15 17.32
N GLY A 419 1.37 -18.62 18.20
CA GLY A 419 1.12 -19.20 19.52
C GLY A 419 2.35 -19.16 20.43
N LYS A 420 3.05 -18.04 20.44
CA LYS A 420 4.26 -17.78 21.23
C LYS A 420 3.97 -16.67 22.23
N ASP A 421 4.57 -16.75 23.42
CA ASP A 421 4.48 -15.68 24.42
C ASP A 421 5.32 -14.45 24.03
N ASN A 422 6.43 -14.67 23.32
CA ASN A 422 7.29 -13.62 22.81
C ASN A 422 8.10 -14.12 21.61
N VAL A 423 8.17 -13.35 20.52
CA VAL A 423 9.03 -13.62 19.35
C VAL A 423 9.70 -12.32 18.92
N GLN A 424 11.00 -12.21 19.12
CA GLN A 424 11.77 -11.04 18.71
C GLN A 424 12.76 -11.41 17.62
N PHE A 425 12.76 -10.62 16.55
CA PHE A 425 13.73 -10.73 15.45
C PHE A 425 14.81 -9.68 15.65
N VAL A 426 15.97 -10.10 16.14
CA VAL A 426 17.04 -9.21 16.56
C VAL A 426 18.26 -9.32 15.66
N ARG A 427 18.95 -8.20 15.45
CA ARG A 427 20.16 -8.17 14.63
C ARG A 427 21.25 -9.09 15.21
N PRO A 428 22.19 -9.60 14.38
CA PRO A 428 23.20 -10.56 14.85
C PRO A 428 24.05 -10.09 16.04
N SER A 429 24.35 -8.79 16.15
CA SER A 429 25.10 -8.23 17.29
C SER A 429 24.31 -8.36 18.60
N VAL A 430 23.04 -7.97 18.58
CA VAL A 430 22.10 -8.11 19.71
C VAL A 430 21.90 -9.59 20.07
N LEU A 431 21.73 -10.47 19.08
CA LEU A 431 21.54 -11.91 19.34
C LEU A 431 22.77 -12.52 20.03
N LYS A 432 23.98 -12.15 19.60
CA LYS A 432 25.23 -12.63 20.20
C LYS A 432 25.34 -12.21 21.67
N ARG A 433 24.95 -10.97 22.00
CA ARG A 433 24.92 -10.48 23.39
C ARG A 433 23.83 -11.15 24.22
N TYR A 434 22.66 -11.36 23.62
CA TYR A 434 21.56 -12.05 24.29
C TYR A 434 21.93 -13.50 24.66
N THR A 435 22.63 -14.18 23.76
CA THR A 435 23.05 -15.58 23.96
C THR A 435 24.28 -15.75 24.84
N SER A 436 25.11 -14.71 25.04
CA SER A 436 26.28 -14.78 25.94
C SER A 436 25.94 -14.80 27.43
N GLY A 437 24.68 -14.61 27.81
CA GLY A 437 24.23 -14.64 29.20
C GLY A 437 24.45 -13.33 29.98
N ASP A 438 25.41 -12.50 29.55
CA ASP A 438 25.58 -11.12 30.00
C ASP A 438 25.33 -10.14 28.84
N PHE A 439 24.11 -9.63 28.77
CA PHE A 439 23.71 -8.69 27.71
C PHE A 439 24.34 -7.31 27.90
N MET A 440 24.58 -6.95 29.17
CA MET A 440 25.05 -5.63 29.59
C MET A 440 26.57 -5.49 29.49
N ALA A 441 27.28 -6.57 29.16
CA ALA A 441 28.72 -6.55 28.96
C ALA A 441 29.16 -5.44 28.00
N GLY A 442 30.02 -4.55 28.48
CA GLY A 442 30.57 -3.42 27.70
C GLY A 442 29.57 -2.30 27.40
N SER A 443 28.45 -2.21 28.12
CA SER A 443 27.50 -1.10 28.01
C SER A 443 28.02 0.14 28.72
N VAL A 444 27.75 1.32 28.17
CA VAL A 444 28.06 2.63 28.77
C VAL A 444 26.76 3.23 29.33
N PRO A 445 26.72 3.66 30.60
CA PRO A 445 25.55 4.35 31.15
C PRO A 445 25.26 5.64 30.37
N LEU A 446 24.00 5.84 29.99
CA LEU A 446 23.57 7.13 29.45
C LEU A 446 23.01 7.96 30.61
N HIS A 447 23.56 9.16 30.83
CA HIS A 447 23.18 10.00 31.95
C HIS A 447 21.82 10.67 31.68
N PHE A 448 20.78 10.08 32.27
CA PHE A 448 19.42 10.61 32.32
C PHE A 448 18.95 10.75 33.77
N VAL A 449 18.06 11.69 34.01
CA VAL A 449 17.40 11.93 35.30
C VAL A 449 15.90 11.74 35.14
N SER A 450 15.28 11.13 36.13
CA SER A 450 13.84 10.92 36.18
C SER A 450 13.39 10.91 37.64
N ASP A 451 12.12 11.19 37.84
CA ASP A 451 11.31 10.83 39.01
C ASP A 451 11.40 9.33 39.38
N ARG A 452 11.95 8.49 38.49
CA ARG A 452 12.31 7.08 38.71
C ARG A 452 13.82 6.86 38.55
N PRO A 453 14.63 7.19 39.57
CA PRO A 453 16.09 7.09 39.50
C PRO A 453 16.60 5.65 39.35
N ASP A 454 15.82 4.66 39.81
CA ASP A 454 16.07 3.23 39.63
C ASP A 454 16.07 2.82 38.16
N LEU A 455 15.14 3.36 37.37
CA LEU A 455 15.02 3.10 35.94
C LEU A 455 16.00 3.94 35.13
N ALA A 456 16.22 5.19 35.53
CA ALA A 456 17.16 6.10 34.85
C ALA A 456 18.60 5.59 34.91
N ALA A 457 19.02 5.02 36.04
CA ALA A 457 20.32 4.36 36.19
C ALA A 457 20.45 3.08 35.33
N GLY A 458 19.33 2.51 34.86
CA GLY A 458 19.27 1.34 34.01
C GLY A 458 19.31 1.62 32.51
N ILE A 459 19.49 2.89 32.09
CA ILE A 459 19.60 3.29 30.69
C ILE A 459 21.05 3.17 30.24
N VAL A 460 21.30 2.32 29.25
CA VAL A 460 22.65 2.08 28.73
C VAL A 460 22.68 2.09 27.21
N GLY A 461 23.81 2.50 26.65
CA GLY A 461 24.15 2.37 25.24
C GLY A 461 25.41 1.55 25.02
N TRP A 462 25.79 1.35 23.77
CA TRP A 462 27.06 0.71 23.40
C TRP A 462 27.75 1.55 22.33
N GLU A 463 29.08 1.64 22.44
CA GLU A 463 29.88 2.30 21.41
C GLU A 463 29.73 1.56 20.07
N ASN A 464 29.32 2.29 19.03
CA ASN A 464 29.12 1.81 17.66
C ASN A 464 27.90 0.89 17.42
N GLU A 465 26.90 0.87 18.30
CA GLU A 465 25.65 0.12 18.09
C GLU A 465 24.45 1.06 17.94
N GLU A 466 23.50 0.69 17.08
CA GLU A 466 22.32 1.49 16.74
C GLU A 466 21.15 1.34 17.73
N TYR A 467 21.41 0.95 18.99
CA TYR A 467 20.38 0.76 20.00
C TYR A 467 20.80 1.19 21.40
N THR A 468 19.80 1.51 22.20
CA THR A 468 19.87 1.79 23.64
C THR A 468 18.99 0.76 24.36
N ALA A 469 19.37 0.33 25.56
CA ALA A 469 18.56 -0.56 26.39
C ALA A 469 18.16 0.13 27.70
N VAL A 470 16.92 -0.10 28.14
CA VAL A 470 16.44 0.30 29.46
C VAL A 470 16.07 -0.96 30.22
N LYS A 471 16.73 -1.19 31.37
CA LYS A 471 16.41 -2.31 32.24
C LYS A 471 15.15 -2.01 33.04
N VAL A 472 14.16 -2.88 32.94
CA VAL A 472 12.88 -2.77 33.65
C VAL A 472 12.49 -4.10 34.31
N ALA A 473 11.72 -4.01 35.39
CA ALA A 473 11.10 -5.18 36.01
C ALA A 473 10.09 -5.82 35.04
N PRO A 474 9.95 -7.16 34.99
CA PRO A 474 9.06 -7.83 34.04
C PRO A 474 7.58 -7.39 34.13
N GLY A 475 7.11 -6.99 35.31
CA GLY A 475 5.74 -6.50 35.52
C GLY A 475 5.46 -5.12 34.91
N HIS A 476 6.48 -4.38 34.49
CA HIS A 476 6.34 -3.02 33.96
C HIS A 476 6.29 -2.93 32.43
N VAL A 477 6.40 -4.05 31.71
CA VAL A 477 6.41 -4.05 30.24
C VAL A 477 4.99 -4.10 29.70
N LYS A 478 4.58 -3.05 28.99
CA LYS A 478 3.34 -3.05 28.22
C LYS A 478 3.49 -3.89 26.96
N ARG A 479 2.52 -4.77 26.69
CA ARG A 479 2.53 -5.69 25.55
C ARG A 479 1.73 -5.21 24.34
N ASP A 480 0.99 -4.11 24.48
CA ASP A 480 0.14 -3.56 23.41
C ASP A 480 0.81 -2.35 22.77
N PHE A 481 0.54 -2.13 21.48
CA PHE A 481 1.04 -1.04 20.64
C PHE A 481 1.13 0.29 21.40
N ASP A 482 2.34 0.66 21.81
CA ASP A 482 2.63 1.97 22.40
C ASP A 482 3.93 2.48 21.79
N LEU A 483 4.04 3.81 21.70
CA LEU A 483 5.20 4.48 21.12
C LEU A 483 5.95 5.19 22.24
N ILE A 484 7.28 5.15 22.18
CA ILE A 484 8.08 6.05 23.02
C ILE A 484 7.99 7.46 22.43
N THR A 485 8.03 8.46 23.30
CA THR A 485 8.08 9.86 22.87
C THR A 485 9.46 10.41 23.16
N ILE A 486 10.10 10.98 22.14
CA ILE A 486 11.46 11.51 22.22
C ILE A 486 11.41 13.00 21.95
N ASP A 487 11.91 13.78 22.90
CA ASP A 487 12.12 15.21 22.75
C ASP A 487 13.57 15.45 22.31
N LEU A 488 13.73 16.08 21.15
CA LEU A 488 15.00 16.48 20.56
C LEU A 488 15.29 17.95 20.89
N ALA A 489 16.58 18.29 20.96
CA ALA A 489 17.05 19.66 20.94
C ALA A 489 16.52 20.35 19.67
N SER A 490 16.19 21.64 19.78
CA SER A 490 15.33 22.28 18.79
C SER A 490 15.91 22.17 17.38
N GLN A 491 15.12 21.72 16.40
CA GLN A 491 15.57 21.75 15.00
C GLN A 491 15.75 23.20 14.49
N ALA A 492 15.26 24.19 15.23
CA ALA A 492 15.38 25.61 14.90
C ALA A 492 16.80 26.15 15.11
N ASP A 493 17.56 25.61 16.06
CA ASP A 493 18.95 26.02 16.31
C ASP A 493 19.91 25.60 15.18
N ARG A 494 19.43 24.74 14.26
CA ARG A 494 20.17 24.23 13.10
C ARG A 494 19.74 24.88 11.78
N LEU A 495 18.77 25.79 11.81
CA LEU A 495 18.17 26.43 10.63
C LEU A 495 18.40 27.93 10.69
N THR A 496 18.51 28.57 9.53
CA THR A 496 18.48 30.04 9.51
C THR A 496 17.17 30.53 10.10
N ALA A 497 17.14 31.72 10.73
CA ALA A 497 15.95 32.26 11.38
C ALA A 497 14.71 32.25 10.46
N GLU A 498 14.92 32.46 9.16
CA GLU A 498 13.88 32.43 8.14
C GLU A 498 13.36 31.01 7.84
N GLU A 499 14.22 30.00 7.84
CA GLU A 499 13.85 28.60 7.65
C GLU A 499 13.17 28.00 8.88
N ALA A 500 13.62 28.39 10.08
CA ALA A 500 12.99 28.02 11.33
C ALA A 500 11.57 28.60 11.42
N GLU A 501 11.38 29.86 11.06
CA GLU A 501 10.07 30.52 11.04
C GLU A 501 9.13 29.88 10.00
N LYS A 502 9.61 29.61 8.78
CA LYS A 502 8.84 28.87 7.76
C LYS A 502 8.41 27.49 8.25
N ARG A 503 9.31 26.73 8.88
CA ARG A 503 8.98 25.38 9.39
C ARG A 503 8.10 25.39 10.65
N ARG A 504 8.14 26.45 11.46
CA ARG A 504 7.18 26.69 12.57
C ARG A 504 5.80 26.98 12.02
N GLN A 505 5.67 27.87 11.04
CA GLN A 505 4.41 28.20 10.39
C GLN A 505 3.76 26.99 9.71
N TRP A 506 4.56 26.05 9.19
CA TRP A 506 4.07 24.82 8.57
C TRP A 506 3.75 23.69 9.56
N GLY A 507 3.98 23.87 10.87
CA GLY A 507 3.76 22.81 11.87
C GLY A 507 4.67 21.59 11.70
N VAL A 508 5.77 21.71 10.95
CA VAL A 508 6.72 20.61 10.63
C VAL A 508 7.88 20.55 11.64
N LEU A 509 8.10 21.62 12.39
CA LEU A 509 9.10 21.70 13.47
C LEU A 509 8.56 20.98 14.73
N LYS A 510 8.57 19.64 14.70
CA LYS A 510 8.25 18.82 15.87
C LYS A 510 9.55 18.43 16.57
N ASN A 511 9.83 19.08 17.70
CA ASN A 511 10.91 18.66 18.60
C ASN A 511 10.59 17.31 19.26
N THR A 512 9.30 16.98 19.37
CA THR A 512 8.82 15.72 19.91
C THR A 512 8.51 14.73 18.79
N GLN A 513 9.14 13.56 18.82
CA GLN A 513 8.91 12.45 17.88
C GLN A 513 8.38 11.22 18.60
N GLN A 514 7.68 10.35 17.88
CA GLN A 514 7.24 9.05 18.39
C GLN A 514 7.97 7.91 17.70
N TRP A 515 8.67 7.08 18.46
CA TRP A 515 9.47 5.97 17.94
C TRP A 515 8.94 4.61 18.43
N TYR A 516 9.26 3.57 17.66
CA TYR A 516 8.96 2.19 18.01
C TYR A 516 10.04 1.64 18.97
N PHE A 517 9.62 0.72 19.83
CA PHE A 517 10.51 -0.05 20.70
C PHE A 517 10.05 -1.52 20.71
N TYR A 518 10.94 -2.41 21.14
CA TYR A 518 10.63 -3.81 21.42
C TYR A 518 11.29 -4.22 22.74
N TRP A 519 11.02 -5.42 23.23
CA TRP A 519 11.55 -5.85 24.54
C TRP A 519 12.09 -7.28 24.51
N LEU A 520 13.14 -7.51 25.28
CA LEU A 520 13.79 -8.81 25.44
C LEU A 520 13.68 -9.26 26.90
N ARG A 521 13.36 -10.54 27.11
CA ARG A 521 13.32 -11.13 28.44
C ARG A 521 14.64 -11.79 28.78
N GLN A 522 15.23 -11.47 29.94
CA GLN A 522 16.46 -12.10 30.41
C GLN A 522 16.36 -12.41 31.91
N ALA A 523 16.20 -13.69 32.24
CA ALA A 523 16.02 -14.21 33.60
C ALA A 523 14.99 -13.39 34.41
N ASP A 524 15.47 -12.63 35.40
CA ASP A 524 14.67 -11.84 36.35
C ASP A 524 14.38 -10.40 35.87
N SER A 525 14.78 -10.05 34.65
CA SER A 525 14.64 -8.68 34.12
C SER A 525 14.15 -8.66 32.66
N CYS A 526 13.57 -7.53 32.28
CA CYS A 526 13.25 -7.22 30.89
C CYS A 526 14.11 -6.05 30.42
N LEU A 527 14.50 -6.08 29.15
CA LEU A 527 15.26 -5.04 28.49
C LEU A 527 14.36 -4.41 27.44
N LEU A 528 14.01 -3.14 27.63
CA LEU A 528 13.35 -2.34 26.60
C LEU A 528 14.41 -1.86 25.63
N MET A 529 14.31 -2.31 24.39
CA MET A 529 15.23 -1.99 23.30
C MET A 529 14.68 -0.79 22.55
N LEU A 530 15.42 0.31 22.65
CA LEU A 530 15.14 1.58 21.99
C LEU A 530 16.12 1.78 20.82
N PRO A 531 15.76 2.60 19.83
CA PRO A 531 16.75 3.18 18.93
C PRO A 531 17.86 3.89 19.68
N HIS A 532 19.05 3.92 19.06
CA HIS A 532 20.15 4.72 19.57
C HIS A 532 19.67 6.14 19.85
N LEU A 533 19.95 6.62 21.07
CA LEU A 533 19.58 7.96 21.50
C LEU A 533 20.73 8.91 21.20
N PRO A 534 20.70 9.65 20.06
CA PRO A 534 21.75 10.59 19.72
C PRO A 534 21.89 11.70 20.77
N ASP A 535 23.03 12.39 20.78
CA ASP A 535 23.38 13.42 21.77
C ASP A 535 22.39 14.58 21.86
N ASP A 536 21.59 14.79 20.82
CA ASP A 536 20.55 15.81 20.78
C ASP A 536 19.21 15.38 21.36
N VAL A 537 19.07 14.14 21.88
CA VAL A 537 17.88 13.74 22.65
C VAL A 537 17.91 14.41 24.02
N LEU A 538 16.96 15.33 24.26
CA LEU A 538 16.78 16.02 25.54
C LEU A 538 15.96 15.21 26.53
N ALA A 539 14.94 14.50 26.06
CA ALA A 539 14.15 13.63 26.92
C ALA A 539 13.59 12.43 26.17
N VAL A 540 13.40 11.33 26.88
CA VAL A 540 12.71 10.13 26.39
C VAL A 540 11.60 9.79 27.36
N THR A 541 10.39 9.60 26.85
CA THR A 541 9.24 9.14 27.62
C THR A 541 8.90 7.74 27.20
N VAL A 542 8.95 6.80 28.14
CA VAL A 542 8.70 5.39 27.91
C VAL A 542 7.39 4.98 28.59
N PRO A 543 6.48 4.29 27.87
CA PRO A 543 5.27 3.74 28.47
C PRO A 543 5.59 2.46 29.25
N LEU A 544 5.20 2.42 30.52
CA LEU A 544 5.32 1.29 31.43
C LEU A 544 3.95 0.91 31.99
N VAL A 545 3.82 -0.31 32.52
CA VAL A 545 2.61 -0.78 33.19
C VAL A 545 2.81 -0.79 34.70
N GLU A 546 1.92 -0.15 35.44
CA GLU A 546 1.90 -0.18 36.90
C GLU A 546 0.47 -0.36 37.39
N ALA A 547 0.23 -1.38 38.23
CA ALA A 547 -1.07 -1.71 38.80
C ALA A 547 -2.22 -1.68 37.76
N ASP A 548 -2.01 -2.36 36.62
CA ASP A 548 -2.93 -2.46 35.48
C ASP A 548 -3.21 -1.14 34.74
N SER A 549 -2.45 -0.08 35.01
CA SER A 549 -2.52 1.21 34.31
C SER A 549 -1.24 1.50 33.52
N THR A 550 -1.36 2.23 32.39
CA THR A 550 -0.17 2.69 31.65
C THR A 550 0.34 3.98 32.24
N VAL A 551 1.58 3.97 32.74
CA VAL A 551 2.29 5.15 33.25
C VAL A 551 3.36 5.54 32.24
N ARG A 552 3.48 6.83 31.93
CA ARG A 552 4.52 7.36 31.04
C ARG A 552 5.64 7.97 31.88
N VAL A 553 6.78 7.29 31.94
CA VAL A 553 7.94 7.74 32.71
C VAL A 553 8.86 8.54 31.79
N ARG A 554 9.19 9.78 32.21
CA ARG A 554 10.03 10.69 31.45
C ARG A 554 11.45 10.68 32.01
N PHE A 555 12.42 10.52 31.12
CA PHE A 555 13.85 10.56 31.37
C PHE A 555 14.42 11.79 30.68
N GLU A 556 14.97 12.74 31.43
CA GLU A 556 15.60 13.96 30.91
C GLU A 556 17.11 13.78 30.87
N ARG A 557 17.74 14.07 29.73
CA ARG A 557 19.17 13.91 29.56
C ARG A 557 19.87 15.01 30.35
N THR A 558 20.75 14.62 31.26
CA THR A 558 21.65 15.59 31.89
C THR A 558 22.63 16.08 30.86
N ALA A 559 22.71 17.40 30.67
CA ALA A 559 23.76 17.98 29.86
C ALA A 559 25.10 17.43 30.36
N PRO A 560 25.97 16.88 29.47
CA PRO A 560 27.31 16.59 29.92
C PRO A 560 27.93 17.92 30.34
N ASP A 561 28.67 17.93 31.45
CA ASP A 561 29.40 19.10 31.97
C ASP A 561 30.39 19.72 30.93
N SER A 562 30.48 19.15 29.73
CA SER A 562 31.32 19.58 28.61
C SER A 562 30.58 20.12 27.38
N LEU A 563 29.24 20.24 27.36
CA LEU A 563 28.52 20.91 26.26
C LEU A 563 28.48 22.44 26.45
N GLN A 564 29.65 23.05 26.63
CA GLN A 564 29.83 24.43 26.18
C GLN A 564 29.79 24.39 24.65
N LEU A 565 28.62 24.60 24.07
CA LEU A 565 28.52 24.97 22.67
C LEU A 565 29.48 26.15 22.46
N PRO A 566 30.47 26.06 21.54
CA PRO A 566 31.29 27.21 21.24
C PRO A 566 30.36 28.34 20.78
N PRO A 567 30.55 29.58 21.27
CA PRO A 567 29.71 30.69 20.87
C PRO A 567 29.77 30.86 19.36
N SER A 568 28.59 30.77 18.73
CA SER A 568 28.19 31.22 17.39
C SER A 568 29.30 31.61 16.42
N TRP A 569 29.35 30.91 15.27
CA TRP A 569 29.85 31.44 14.00
C TRP A 569 28.76 31.32 12.95
#